data_AF-A0A976M880-F1
#
_entry.id   AF-A0A976M880-F1
#
_cell.length_a   1.000
_cell.length_b   1.000
_cell.length_c   1.000
_cell.angle_alpha   90.00
_cell.angle_beta   90.00
_cell.angle_gamma   90.00
#
_symmetry.space_group_name_H-M   'P 1'
#
loop_
_entity.id
_entity.type
_entity.pdbx_description
1 polymer ?
#
loop_
_entity_poly.entity_id
_entity_poly.type
_entity_poly.pdbx_seq_one_letter_code
_entity_poly.pdbx_strand_id
1 'polypeptide(L)'
;MENVVIRDSDEWDSIEFALQLRCRSSRVRLLQAWNIVRPESLAMFNRRTKNMLVLESFIDTESLDRSNSVQDVCTRGFEIGTPGFVVTVGNLSLPGFPLLNTDPSGKTLLDSNTGSLDSNGKLLPPRTPATTSDYASIYGEKKVFEYFICDVGVGKCLEVPDVVEAQRSRVSMPVEYDSCFLTNSENIKLDSLTVFAGSEDEKNNFDMSVDVQSKGVLPQNTFKHNYIIYDTSQILARYLIQFEFDPGAEESFALPLCDNCQNDVATIYCPSDTARICAKCDVRLHSNNKVVSRHIRVPLSEMPRPYTKCKLHQTKSYHMFCTVCETPICQLCSSNHIHDNRGQDSFIPISTAYEAVVHNLASTTDTALEQRKKELYEILKEVEAVKTEVSENCQSVEAQCYEKLESALSNLNNFVDNSLQVVFTQQTENKRQLNEINWSEHFVDHMRNTLMPADYLRSWLRHCKLRDQFSENSSRKPLEELFPDISLEAELSIMPKETYSHLQSTLHT
;
A
#
# COMPACT_ATOMS: atom_id res chain seq x y z
N MET A 1 29.42 24.17 -2.04
CA MET A 1 29.23 22.75 -2.40
C MET A 1 30.39 22.38 -3.32
N GLU A 2 31.33 21.55 -2.86
CA GLU A 2 32.61 21.31 -3.54
C GLU A 2 32.58 20.14 -4.55
N ASN A 3 31.50 19.36 -4.59
CA ASN A 3 31.38 18.17 -5.45
C ASN A 3 30.23 18.33 -6.47
N VAL A 4 30.44 19.13 -7.50
CA VAL A 4 29.50 19.26 -8.62
C VAL A 4 29.63 18.03 -9.52
N VAL A 5 28.51 17.40 -9.86
CA VAL A 5 28.49 16.29 -10.83
C VAL A 5 28.81 16.86 -12.20
N ILE A 6 29.78 16.26 -12.88
CA ILE A 6 30.26 16.73 -14.19
C ILE A 6 29.16 16.49 -15.23
N ARG A 7 28.88 17.50 -16.05
CA ARG A 7 27.86 17.39 -17.11
C ARG A 7 28.24 16.31 -18.13
N ASP A 8 27.25 15.55 -18.57
CA ASP A 8 27.40 14.43 -19.53
C ASP A 8 28.37 13.32 -19.04
N SER A 9 28.55 13.17 -17.71
CA SER A 9 29.20 11.98 -17.13
C SER A 9 28.19 10.83 -16.96
N ASP A 10 28.68 9.60 -16.79
CA ASP A 10 27.81 8.43 -16.54
C ASP A 10 26.87 8.65 -15.34
N GLU A 11 27.36 9.29 -14.29
CA GLU A 11 26.58 9.69 -13.11
C GLU A 11 25.49 10.71 -13.44
N TRP A 12 25.79 11.71 -14.29
CA TRP A 12 24.82 12.70 -14.75
C TRP A 12 23.71 12.05 -15.58
N ASP A 13 24.08 11.23 -16.55
CA ASP A 13 23.14 10.55 -17.44
C ASP A 13 22.26 9.57 -16.67
N SER A 14 22.82 8.90 -15.64
CA SER A 14 22.06 8.03 -14.73
C SER A 14 21.01 8.81 -13.92
N ILE A 15 21.37 9.99 -13.40
CA ILE A 15 20.45 10.86 -12.65
C ILE A 15 19.35 11.39 -13.57
N GLU A 16 19.71 11.87 -14.76
CA GLU A 16 18.76 12.39 -15.74
C GLU A 16 17.78 11.29 -16.20
N PHE A 17 18.27 10.08 -16.45
CA PHE A 17 17.43 8.92 -16.76
C PHE A 17 16.47 8.58 -15.62
N ALA A 18 16.96 8.52 -14.37
CA ALA A 18 16.12 8.24 -13.21
C ALA A 18 15.02 9.29 -13.02
N LEU A 19 15.35 10.56 -13.25
CA LEU A 19 14.40 11.67 -13.19
C LEU A 19 13.33 11.55 -14.29
N GLN A 20 13.75 11.31 -15.53
CA GLN A 20 12.87 11.13 -16.69
C GLN A 20 11.94 9.92 -16.55
N LEU A 21 12.44 8.81 -15.99
CA LEU A 21 11.66 7.61 -15.67
C LEU A 21 10.52 7.93 -14.68
N ARG A 22 10.82 8.70 -13.63
CA ARG A 22 9.86 9.03 -12.57
C ARG A 22 8.84 10.07 -13.01
N CYS A 23 9.25 11.06 -13.79
CA CYS A 23 8.35 12.06 -14.39
C CYS A 23 7.59 11.54 -15.63
N ARG A 24 8.02 10.42 -16.22
CA ARG A 24 7.48 9.83 -17.47
C ARG A 24 7.50 10.79 -18.66
N SER A 25 8.52 11.65 -18.73
CA SER A 25 8.60 12.68 -19.77
C SER A 25 10.05 13.03 -20.09
N SER A 26 10.33 13.20 -21.38
CA SER A 26 11.64 13.65 -21.87
C SER A 26 11.81 15.17 -21.87
N ARG A 27 10.75 15.90 -21.51
CA ARG A 27 10.75 17.37 -21.37
C ARG A 27 11.44 17.85 -20.09
N VAL A 28 11.79 16.91 -19.21
CA VAL A 28 12.55 17.17 -18.00
C VAL A 28 14.03 17.08 -18.32
N ARG A 29 14.78 18.14 -17.98
CA ARG A 29 16.23 18.21 -18.18
C ARG A 29 16.95 18.62 -16.93
N LEU A 30 17.99 17.85 -16.58
CA LEU A 30 18.85 18.16 -15.46
C LEU A 30 19.65 19.44 -15.76
N LEU A 31 19.67 20.37 -14.82
CA LEU A 31 20.42 21.63 -14.92
C LEU A 31 21.68 21.62 -14.08
N GLN A 32 21.58 21.13 -12.84
CA GLN A 32 22.68 21.03 -11.89
C GLN A 32 22.47 19.82 -10.98
N ALA A 33 23.56 19.19 -10.57
CA ALA A 33 23.57 18.12 -9.58
C ALA A 33 24.82 18.25 -8.70
N TRP A 34 24.62 18.07 -7.39
CA TRP A 34 25.69 18.10 -6.40
C TRP A 34 25.69 16.82 -5.59
N ASN A 35 26.84 16.18 -5.46
CA ASN A 35 27.03 15.09 -4.53
C ASN A 35 27.18 15.64 -3.11
N ILE A 36 26.21 15.31 -2.27
CA ILE A 36 26.09 15.79 -0.88
C ILE A 36 26.32 14.67 0.14
N VAL A 37 26.80 13.50 -0.31
CA VAL A 37 27.06 12.36 0.57
C VAL A 37 28.14 12.71 1.59
N ARG A 38 27.82 12.51 2.87
CA ARG A 38 28.78 12.64 3.96
C ARG A 38 29.31 11.26 4.37
N PRO A 39 30.63 11.08 4.54
CA PRO A 39 31.21 9.79 4.94
C PRO A 39 30.63 9.24 6.24
N GLU A 40 30.37 10.09 7.23
CA GLU A 40 29.76 9.71 8.51
C GLU A 40 28.33 9.19 8.34
N SER A 41 27.50 9.92 7.58
CA SER A 41 26.11 9.51 7.28
C SER A 41 26.07 8.24 6.45
N LEU A 42 26.97 8.09 5.48
CA LEU A 42 27.10 6.88 4.67
C LEU A 42 27.48 5.67 5.54
N ALA A 43 28.40 5.83 6.49
CA ALA A 43 28.78 4.76 7.41
C ALA A 43 27.63 4.37 8.35
N MET A 44 26.89 5.34 8.89
CA MET A 44 25.71 5.07 9.72
C MET A 44 24.61 4.37 8.91
N PHE A 45 24.33 4.86 7.70
CA PHE A 45 23.36 4.28 6.79
C PHE A 45 23.72 2.84 6.45
N ASN A 46 24.93 2.59 5.94
CA ASN A 46 25.38 1.24 5.59
C ASN A 46 25.37 0.27 6.78
N ARG A 47 25.64 0.75 7.99
CA ARG A 47 25.56 -0.06 9.21
C ARG A 47 24.11 -0.44 9.52
N ARG A 48 23.16 0.47 9.34
CA ARG A 48 21.73 0.23 9.58
C ARG A 48 21.11 -0.64 8.48
N THR A 49 21.44 -0.40 7.22
CA THR A 49 20.74 -0.96 6.05
C THR A 49 21.37 -2.23 5.46
N LYS A 50 22.42 -2.78 6.07
CA LYS A 50 23.18 -3.94 5.54
C LYS A 50 22.33 -5.14 5.09
N ASN A 51 21.19 -5.39 5.74
CA ASN A 51 20.25 -6.47 5.41
C ASN A 51 18.84 -5.96 5.08
N MET A 52 18.70 -4.66 4.75
CA MET A 52 17.43 -4.03 4.46
C MET A 52 17.25 -3.84 2.96
N LEU A 53 16.00 -3.83 2.50
CA LEU A 53 15.68 -3.32 1.19
C LEU A 53 15.95 -1.81 1.15
N VAL A 54 16.76 -1.37 0.20
CA VAL A 54 17.07 0.05 -0.04
C VAL A 54 16.39 0.48 -1.33
N LEU A 55 15.63 1.58 -1.24
CA LEU A 55 14.89 2.16 -2.36
C LEU A 55 15.34 3.60 -2.59
N GLU A 56 15.40 4.01 -3.85
CA GLU A 56 15.73 5.39 -4.20
C GLU A 56 14.43 6.24 -4.24
N SER A 57 14.44 7.36 -3.53
CA SER A 57 13.34 8.32 -3.45
C SER A 57 13.78 9.72 -3.86
N PHE A 58 12.89 10.47 -4.48
CA PHE A 58 13.07 11.86 -4.87
C PHE A 58 12.19 12.71 -3.96
N ILE A 59 12.83 13.51 -3.11
CA ILE A 59 12.15 14.32 -2.09
C ILE A 59 12.21 15.78 -2.56
N ASP A 60 11.04 16.40 -2.68
CA ASP A 60 10.91 17.81 -3.03
C ASP A 60 11.49 18.69 -1.91
N THR A 61 12.25 19.72 -2.26
CA THR A 61 12.78 20.66 -1.27
C THR A 61 11.71 21.62 -0.75
N GLU A 62 10.67 21.90 -1.55
CA GLU A 62 9.56 22.77 -1.16
C GLU A 62 8.64 22.10 -0.13
N SER A 63 8.58 20.76 -0.09
CA SER A 63 7.78 20.01 0.88
C SER A 63 8.43 19.90 2.27
N LEU A 64 9.70 20.31 2.40
CA LEU A 64 10.45 20.18 3.64
C LEU A 64 9.99 21.17 4.71
N ASP A 65 9.92 20.66 5.94
CA ASP A 65 9.52 21.42 7.11
C ASP A 65 10.67 22.29 7.65
N ARG A 66 10.39 23.10 8.68
CA ARG A 66 11.39 24.01 9.25
C ARG A 66 12.59 23.30 9.88
N SER A 67 12.44 22.06 10.34
CA SER A 67 13.56 21.30 10.90
C SER A 67 14.52 20.82 9.82
N ASN A 68 14.03 20.52 8.62
CA ASN A 68 14.78 19.93 7.52
C ASN A 68 15.00 20.91 6.37
N SER A 69 15.62 22.07 6.62
CA SER A 69 15.95 22.93 5.48
C SER A 69 17.01 22.32 4.56
N VAL A 70 17.10 22.78 3.31
CA VAL A 70 18.11 22.30 2.34
C VAL A 70 19.52 22.35 2.92
N GLN A 71 19.85 23.45 3.62
CA GLN A 71 21.14 23.62 4.29
C GLN A 71 21.33 22.63 5.45
N ASP A 72 20.28 22.36 6.23
CA ASP A 72 20.34 21.41 7.34
C ASP A 72 20.53 19.98 6.82
N VAL A 73 19.78 19.58 5.80
CA VAL A 73 19.93 18.26 5.18
C VAL A 73 21.33 18.07 4.61
N CYS A 74 21.89 19.09 3.94
CA CYS A 74 23.27 19.02 3.42
C CYS A 74 24.34 18.99 4.53
N THR A 75 24.11 19.63 5.67
CA THR A 75 25.12 19.75 6.74
C THR A 75 25.06 18.65 7.79
N ARG A 76 23.84 18.27 8.22
CA ARG A 76 23.58 17.29 9.29
C ARG A 76 22.71 16.10 8.87
N GLY A 77 22.14 16.08 7.66
CA GLY A 77 21.22 15.04 7.21
C GLY A 77 19.78 15.30 7.66
N PHE A 78 18.88 14.36 7.39
CA PHE A 78 17.48 14.48 7.81
C PHE A 78 17.33 14.35 9.33
N GLU A 79 16.48 15.18 9.92
CA GLU A 79 15.89 14.98 11.26
C GLU A 79 14.51 14.38 11.10
N ILE A 80 14.27 13.28 11.78
CA ILE A 80 12.97 12.61 11.78
C ILE A 80 12.46 12.65 13.21
N GLY A 81 11.33 13.31 13.39
CA GLY A 81 10.65 13.37 14.67
C GLY A 81 10.04 12.02 15.06
N THR A 82 9.54 11.93 16.29
CA THR A 82 8.80 10.76 16.74
C THR A 82 7.57 10.38 15.90
N PRO A 83 6.86 11.30 15.22
CA PRO A 83 5.71 10.92 14.43
C PRO A 83 6.08 10.29 13.07
N GLY A 84 7.36 10.29 12.70
CA GLY A 84 7.88 9.73 11.45
C GLY A 84 7.98 10.73 10.30
N PHE A 85 8.57 10.28 9.20
CA PHE A 85 8.76 11.04 7.97
C PHE A 85 8.21 10.24 6.78
N VAL A 86 7.34 10.86 5.97
CA VAL A 86 6.74 10.21 4.80
C VAL A 86 7.67 10.35 3.60
N VAL A 87 7.97 9.22 2.97
CA VAL A 87 8.79 9.11 1.77
C VAL A 87 7.97 8.49 0.65
N THR A 88 8.00 9.09 -0.54
CA THR A 88 7.36 8.55 -1.74
C THR A 88 8.40 7.89 -2.63
N VAL A 89 8.16 6.65 -3.03
CA VAL A 89 8.98 5.90 -3.99
C VAL A 89 8.17 5.67 -5.25
N GLY A 90 8.76 6.01 -6.40
CA GLY A 90 8.18 5.80 -7.72
C GLY A 90 8.01 7.09 -8.52
N ASN A 91 6.87 7.21 -9.21
CA ASN A 91 6.55 8.34 -10.07
C ASN A 91 6.33 9.63 -9.29
N LEU A 92 6.76 10.73 -9.90
CA LEU A 92 6.64 12.07 -9.36
C LEU A 92 5.55 12.85 -10.10
N SER A 93 4.79 13.66 -9.35
CA SER A 93 3.93 14.69 -9.93
C SER A 93 4.63 16.03 -9.84
N LEU A 94 4.65 16.77 -10.95
CA LEU A 94 5.12 18.15 -10.99
C LEU A 94 3.90 19.07 -11.09
N PRO A 95 3.81 20.12 -10.26
CA PRO A 95 2.70 21.07 -10.33
C PRO A 95 2.68 21.77 -11.70
N GLY A 96 1.50 21.85 -12.32
CA GLY A 96 1.32 22.41 -13.67
C GLY A 96 1.54 21.42 -14.82
N PHE A 97 1.74 20.13 -14.54
CA PHE A 97 1.93 19.10 -15.55
C PHE A 97 0.58 18.47 -15.98
N PRO A 98 0.12 18.65 -17.24
CA PRO A 98 -1.23 18.31 -17.67
C PRO A 98 -1.46 16.81 -17.97
N LEU A 99 -0.52 15.93 -17.64
CA LEU A 99 -0.57 14.51 -18.02
C LEU A 99 -1.23 13.61 -16.96
N LEU A 100 -1.87 14.22 -15.96
CA LEU A 100 -2.60 13.56 -14.89
C LEU A 100 -3.95 14.27 -14.73
N ASN A 101 -5.03 13.51 -14.70
CA ASN A 101 -6.35 14.06 -14.43
C ASN A 101 -6.32 14.69 -13.03
N THR A 102 -6.54 15.99 -12.94
CA THR A 102 -6.65 16.71 -11.66
C THR A 102 -8.09 16.59 -11.17
N ASP A 103 -8.28 16.22 -9.91
CA ASP A 103 -9.59 16.33 -9.28
C ASP A 103 -10.09 17.79 -9.32
N PRO A 104 -11.41 18.05 -9.19
CA PRO A 104 -11.96 19.41 -9.11
C PRO A 104 -11.40 20.27 -7.95
N SER A 105 -10.59 19.67 -7.06
CA SER A 105 -9.84 20.34 -5.99
C SER A 105 -8.41 20.74 -6.37
N GLY A 106 -7.95 20.45 -7.59
CA GLY A 106 -6.60 20.75 -8.07
C GLY A 106 -5.51 19.82 -7.52
N LYS A 107 -5.89 18.68 -6.91
CA LYS A 107 -4.98 17.62 -6.46
C LYS A 107 -4.80 16.58 -7.55
N THR A 108 -3.56 16.13 -7.77
CA THR A 108 -3.29 15.00 -8.68
C THR A 108 -3.19 13.70 -7.88
N LEU A 109 -3.61 12.57 -8.47
CA LEU A 109 -3.43 11.23 -7.89
C LEU A 109 -1.95 10.90 -7.56
N LEU A 110 -1.00 11.64 -8.14
CA LEU A 110 0.43 11.49 -7.93
C LEU A 110 1.06 12.58 -7.04
N ASP A 111 0.30 13.48 -6.39
CA ASP A 111 0.86 14.54 -5.53
C ASP A 111 1.85 14.00 -4.49
N SER A 112 3.03 14.63 -4.42
CA SER A 112 4.11 14.23 -3.51
C SER A 112 3.77 14.57 -2.06
N ASN A 113 3.30 13.57 -1.31
CA ASN A 113 2.98 13.71 0.12
C ASN A 113 4.20 13.43 1.00
N THR A 114 5.35 13.99 0.65
CA THR A 114 6.60 13.80 1.42
C THR A 114 6.73 14.85 2.51
N GLY A 115 7.25 14.47 3.66
CA GLY A 115 7.52 15.41 4.75
C GLY A 115 7.38 14.83 6.15
N SER A 116 7.76 15.65 7.13
CA SER A 116 7.68 15.33 8.56
C SER A 116 6.23 15.37 9.05
N LEU A 117 5.88 14.45 9.94
CA LEU A 117 4.54 14.35 10.51
C LEU A 117 4.41 15.07 11.86
N ASP A 118 3.24 15.64 12.13
CA ASP A 118 2.83 16.13 13.45
C ASP A 118 2.26 15.00 14.33
N SER A 119 1.95 15.32 15.60
CA SER A 119 1.37 14.36 16.56
C SER A 119 -0.05 13.88 16.21
N ASN A 120 -0.68 14.47 15.20
CA ASN A 120 -2.03 14.14 14.73
C ASN A 120 -2.02 13.46 13.35
N GLY A 121 -0.85 13.08 12.83
CA GLY A 121 -0.71 12.42 11.53
C GLY A 121 -0.79 13.34 10.32
N LYS A 122 -0.71 14.67 10.51
CA LYS A 122 -0.68 15.64 9.41
C LYS A 122 0.75 16.01 9.05
N LEU A 123 1.00 16.24 7.76
CA LEU A 123 2.27 16.79 7.30
C LEU A 123 2.48 18.18 7.89
N LEU A 124 3.67 18.43 8.44
CA LEU A 124 4.06 19.74 8.92
C LEU A 124 4.07 20.73 7.73
N PRO A 125 3.63 21.98 7.95
CA PRO A 125 3.61 22.96 6.88
C PRO A 125 5.03 23.23 6.37
N PRO A 126 5.19 23.38 5.04
CA PRO A 126 6.49 23.67 4.45
C PRO A 126 7.06 25.00 4.94
N ARG A 127 8.38 25.13 4.94
CA ARG A 127 9.09 26.33 5.43
C ARG A 127 8.66 27.60 4.70
N THR A 128 8.41 27.50 3.40
CA THR A 128 7.80 28.53 2.55
C THR A 128 6.35 28.13 2.32
N PRO A 129 5.35 28.93 2.73
CA PRO A 129 3.97 28.64 2.38
C PRO A 129 3.88 28.65 0.86
N ALA A 130 3.33 27.57 0.26
CA ALA A 130 3.00 27.52 -1.15
C ALA A 130 2.22 28.79 -1.48
N THR A 131 2.84 29.73 -2.19
CA THR A 131 2.18 30.95 -2.59
C THR A 131 1.00 30.53 -3.44
N THR A 132 -0.21 30.96 -3.06
CA THR A 132 -1.46 30.75 -3.80
C THR A 132 -1.46 31.30 -5.24
N SER A 133 -0.31 31.75 -5.75
CA SER A 133 -0.03 32.03 -7.16
C SER A 133 0.48 30.82 -7.96
N ASP A 134 0.78 29.66 -7.36
CA ASP A 134 1.21 28.46 -8.12
C ASP A 134 0.07 27.72 -8.83
N TYR A 135 -1.18 28.08 -8.55
CA TYR A 135 -2.34 27.74 -9.39
C TYR A 135 -2.63 28.81 -10.45
N ALA A 136 -1.83 29.88 -10.55
CA ALA A 136 -1.97 30.90 -11.58
C ALA A 136 -1.32 30.41 -12.88
N SER A 137 -2.16 29.97 -13.82
CA SER A 137 -1.97 29.97 -15.27
C SER A 137 -0.52 30.09 -15.77
N ILE A 138 0.26 28.99 -15.73
CA ILE A 138 1.60 28.98 -16.33
C ILE A 138 1.48 28.55 -17.79
N TYR A 139 1.09 29.49 -18.63
CA TYR A 139 1.23 29.34 -20.07
C TYR A 139 2.69 29.63 -20.45
N GLY A 140 3.49 28.58 -20.69
CA GLY A 140 4.72 28.67 -21.47
C GLY A 140 6.01 29.09 -20.75
N GLU A 141 6.02 29.26 -19.43
CA GLU A 141 7.25 29.55 -18.68
C GLU A 141 7.95 28.28 -18.22
N LYS A 142 9.28 28.22 -18.41
CA LYS A 142 10.14 27.14 -17.89
C LYS A 142 10.20 27.24 -16.38
N LYS A 143 9.72 26.21 -15.67
CA LYS A 143 9.84 26.13 -14.20
C LYS A 143 11.08 25.30 -13.85
N VAL A 144 11.83 25.78 -12.86
CA VAL A 144 12.97 25.07 -12.28
C VAL A 144 12.52 24.47 -10.95
N PHE A 145 12.86 23.21 -10.75
CA PHE A 145 12.55 22.45 -9.54
C PHE A 145 13.84 22.03 -8.85
N GLU A 146 13.81 21.92 -7.51
CA GLU A 146 14.94 21.49 -6.69
C GLU A 146 14.52 20.29 -5.82
N TYR A 147 15.25 19.18 -5.94
CA TYR A 147 14.92 17.91 -5.29
C TYR A 147 16.16 17.26 -4.68
N PHE A 148 15.96 16.46 -3.63
CA PHE A 148 16.96 15.53 -3.11
C PHE A 148 16.75 14.13 -3.67
N ILE A 149 17.82 13.49 -4.14
CA ILE A 149 17.86 12.05 -4.41
C ILE A 149 18.38 11.36 -3.16
N CYS A 150 17.53 10.51 -2.56
CA CYS A 150 17.81 9.85 -1.30
C CYS A 150 17.75 8.33 -1.43
N ASP A 151 18.70 7.64 -0.82
CA ASP A 151 18.64 6.20 -0.60
C ASP A 151 17.92 5.95 0.74
N VAL A 152 16.87 5.13 0.71
CA VAL A 152 15.96 4.90 1.84
C VAL A 152 15.90 3.42 2.19
N GLY A 153 16.37 3.06 3.38
CA GLY A 153 16.33 1.70 3.91
C GLY A 153 14.98 1.38 4.53
N VAL A 154 14.07 0.80 3.74
CA VAL A 154 12.71 0.46 4.18
C VAL A 154 12.65 -0.85 4.98
N GLY A 155 13.54 -1.80 4.71
CA GLY A 155 13.56 -3.09 5.44
C GLY A 155 12.25 -3.88 5.29
N LYS A 156 11.82 -4.54 6.37
CA LYS A 156 10.50 -5.17 6.45
C LYS A 156 9.46 -4.11 6.82
N CYS A 157 8.39 -4.02 6.02
CA CYS A 157 7.38 -2.99 6.15
C CYS A 157 6.05 -3.54 6.67
N LEU A 158 5.44 -2.83 7.62
CA LEU A 158 4.11 -3.13 8.13
C LEU A 158 3.07 -2.38 7.30
N GLU A 159 2.10 -3.10 6.75
CA GLU A 159 1.01 -2.55 5.96
C GLU A 159 0.00 -1.81 6.85
N VAL A 160 -0.28 -0.54 6.56
CA VAL A 160 -1.18 0.31 7.36
C VAL A 160 -2.06 1.18 6.44
N PRO A 161 -3.37 1.33 6.72
CA PRO A 161 -4.27 2.08 5.85
C PRO A 161 -4.12 3.61 5.93
N ASP A 162 -3.71 4.14 7.09
CA ASP A 162 -3.57 5.59 7.26
C ASP A 162 -2.39 5.97 8.16
N VAL A 163 -1.94 7.21 8.01
CA VAL A 163 -0.83 7.82 8.76
C VAL A 163 -1.12 7.84 10.26
N VAL A 164 -2.37 8.12 10.65
CA VAL A 164 -2.78 8.15 12.06
C VAL A 164 -2.65 6.76 12.70
N GLU A 165 -3.01 5.72 11.96
CA GLU A 165 -2.86 4.35 12.43
C GLU A 165 -1.40 3.93 12.47
N ALA A 166 -0.57 4.40 11.54
CA ALA A 166 0.87 4.10 11.54
C ALA A 166 1.55 4.66 12.79
N GLN A 167 1.16 5.86 13.23
CA GLN A 167 1.66 6.47 14.47
C GLN A 167 1.27 5.69 15.72
N ARG A 168 0.05 5.14 15.78
CA ARG A 168 -0.39 4.26 16.88
C ARG A 168 0.37 2.93 16.85
N SER A 169 0.49 2.36 15.66
CA SER A 169 1.14 1.08 15.42
C SER A 169 2.63 1.11 15.67
N ARG A 170 3.28 2.28 15.72
CA ARG A 170 4.71 2.41 16.07
C ARG A 170 5.04 1.76 17.41
N VAL A 171 4.17 1.89 18.41
CA VAL A 171 4.42 1.34 19.76
C VAL A 171 4.20 -0.17 19.80
N SER A 172 3.30 -0.68 18.95
CA SER A 172 2.97 -2.11 18.84
C SER A 172 3.69 -2.82 17.70
N MET A 173 4.61 -2.15 17.00
CA MET A 173 5.32 -2.71 15.86
C MET A 173 6.32 -3.75 16.35
N PRO A 174 6.33 -4.97 15.77
CA PRO A 174 7.33 -5.96 16.12
C PRO A 174 8.74 -5.46 15.78
N VAL A 175 9.74 -5.84 16.59
CA VAL A 175 11.14 -5.39 16.47
C VAL A 175 11.77 -5.73 15.11
N GLU A 176 11.18 -6.67 14.39
CA GLU A 176 11.61 -7.12 13.08
C GLU A 176 11.18 -6.20 11.93
N TYR A 177 10.24 -5.29 12.17
CA TYR A 177 9.73 -4.34 11.19
C TYR A 177 10.39 -2.97 11.37
N ASP A 178 10.78 -2.35 10.25
CA ASP A 178 11.59 -1.13 10.25
C ASP A 178 10.87 0.09 9.66
N SER A 179 9.74 -0.12 8.96
CA SER A 179 8.95 0.95 8.34
C SER A 179 7.46 0.60 8.23
N CYS A 180 6.61 1.61 8.04
CA CYS A 180 5.21 1.41 7.65
C CYS A 180 5.02 1.66 6.16
N PHE A 181 4.24 0.81 5.50
CA PHE A 181 3.78 0.98 4.14
C PHE A 181 2.32 1.44 4.13
N LEU A 182 2.03 2.55 3.45
CA LEU A 182 0.69 3.11 3.39
C LEU A 182 -0.09 2.52 2.20
N THR A 183 -1.18 1.81 2.47
CA THR A 183 -2.01 1.15 1.44
C THR A 183 -3.00 2.06 0.75
N ASN A 184 -3.24 3.26 1.29
CA ASN A 184 -4.21 4.21 0.72
C ASN A 184 -3.75 4.89 -0.57
N SER A 185 -2.55 4.60 -1.07
CA SER A 185 -2.34 4.67 -2.51
C SER A 185 -3.05 3.46 -3.09
N GLU A 186 -4.32 3.65 -3.46
CA GLU A 186 -5.05 2.74 -4.34
C GLU A 186 -4.04 2.07 -5.27
N ASN A 187 -4.10 0.75 -5.42
CA ASN A 187 -3.57 0.12 -6.63
C ASN A 187 -4.36 0.75 -7.78
N ILE A 188 -3.98 1.98 -8.17
CA ILE A 188 -4.60 2.78 -9.21
C ILE A 188 -4.61 1.81 -10.36
N LYS A 189 -5.79 1.41 -10.83
CA LYS A 189 -5.88 0.56 -12.01
C LYS A 189 -5.29 1.39 -13.13
N LEU A 190 -4.07 1.02 -13.46
CA LEU A 190 -3.14 1.96 -14.03
C LEU A 190 -3.13 1.95 -15.55
N ASP A 191 -4.19 1.37 -16.11
CA ASP A 191 -4.53 1.46 -17.51
C ASP A 191 -5.13 2.83 -17.87
N SER A 192 -5.39 3.73 -16.90
CA SER A 192 -6.18 4.97 -17.10
C SER A 192 -5.37 6.27 -17.17
N LEU A 193 -4.04 6.23 -17.04
CA LEU A 193 -3.17 7.43 -17.19
C LEU A 193 -2.39 7.44 -18.51
N THR A 194 -2.79 6.62 -19.48
CA THR A 194 -2.52 6.85 -20.89
C THR A 194 -3.37 8.04 -21.32
N VAL A 195 -2.74 9.20 -21.50
CA VAL A 195 -3.42 10.37 -22.07
C VAL A 195 -3.79 10.04 -23.51
N PHE A 196 -5.03 9.61 -23.74
CA PHE A 196 -5.62 9.50 -25.06
C PHE A 196 -6.11 10.90 -25.47
N ALA A 197 -5.26 11.67 -26.14
CA ALA A 197 -5.73 12.86 -26.83
C ALA A 197 -6.55 12.41 -28.06
N GLY A 198 -7.88 12.37 -27.94
CA GLY A 198 -8.75 12.13 -29.10
C GLY A 198 -10.14 11.48 -28.89
N SER A 199 -10.60 11.18 -27.68
CA SER A 199 -12.00 10.70 -27.54
C SER A 199 -12.98 11.87 -27.58
N GLU A 200 -13.72 12.01 -28.68
CA GLU A 200 -14.86 12.94 -28.82
C GLU A 200 -16.04 12.67 -27.85
N ASP A 201 -15.89 11.77 -26.88
CA ASP A 201 -16.97 11.30 -26.00
C ASP A 201 -17.04 11.99 -24.62
N GLU A 202 -16.48 13.20 -24.48
CA GLU A 202 -16.80 14.09 -23.35
C GLU A 202 -17.32 15.44 -23.83
N LYS A 203 -18.51 15.44 -24.42
CA LYS A 203 -19.37 16.63 -24.42
C LYS A 203 -19.87 16.86 -23.00
N ASN A 204 -19.13 17.61 -22.19
CA ASN A 204 -19.70 18.51 -21.18
C ASN A 204 -18.69 19.58 -20.75
N ASN A 205 -18.85 20.77 -21.34
CA ASN A 205 -18.44 22.09 -20.85
C ASN A 205 -17.08 22.20 -20.13
N PHE A 206 -16.00 22.30 -20.89
CA PHE A 206 -14.98 23.32 -20.62
C PHE A 206 -14.39 23.81 -21.95
N ASP A 207 -14.64 25.09 -22.24
CA ASP A 207 -14.17 25.78 -23.42
C ASP A 207 -12.66 26.01 -23.27
N MET A 208 -11.83 25.24 -23.98
CA MET A 208 -10.39 25.49 -24.05
C MET A 208 -9.84 25.13 -25.42
N SER A 209 -9.85 26.11 -26.31
CA SER A 209 -8.77 26.29 -27.29
C SER A 209 -7.44 26.33 -26.54
N VAL A 210 -6.44 25.49 -26.90
CA VAL A 210 -4.98 25.81 -26.89
C VAL A 210 -4.16 24.57 -27.30
N ASP A 211 -3.35 24.76 -28.35
CA ASP A 211 -2.44 23.82 -29.04
C ASP A 211 -1.20 23.35 -28.24
N VAL A 212 -1.34 22.94 -26.98
CA VAL A 212 -0.22 22.41 -26.16
C VAL A 212 -0.51 20.97 -25.69
N GLN A 213 -1.12 20.15 -26.56
CA GLN A 213 -1.29 18.73 -26.31
C GLN A 213 -0.22 17.94 -27.06
N SER A 214 0.56 17.13 -26.33
CA SER A 214 1.47 16.15 -26.92
C SER A 214 0.66 15.16 -27.75
N LYS A 215 0.90 15.09 -29.06
CA LYS A 215 0.33 14.06 -29.94
C LYS A 215 1.01 12.72 -29.68
N GLY A 216 0.54 11.95 -28.71
CA GLY A 216 1.04 10.59 -28.49
C GLY A 216 0.77 10.04 -27.09
N VAL A 217 1.10 8.76 -26.92
CA VAL A 217 0.88 8.02 -25.67
C VAL A 217 2.20 7.77 -24.95
N LEU A 218 2.24 8.17 -23.68
CA LEU A 218 3.40 8.03 -22.81
C LEU A 218 3.58 6.60 -22.29
N PRO A 219 4.75 6.28 -21.69
CA PRO A 219 5.01 4.97 -21.12
C PRO A 219 3.88 4.47 -20.22
N GLN A 220 3.50 3.21 -20.45
CA GLN A 220 2.51 2.48 -19.69
C GLN A 220 3.10 2.07 -18.33
N ASN A 221 2.24 1.95 -17.34
CA ASN A 221 2.58 1.75 -15.92
C ASN A 221 3.12 3.02 -15.24
N THR A 222 2.72 3.13 -13.99
CA THR A 222 3.05 4.08 -12.95
C THR A 222 3.09 3.22 -11.70
N PHE A 223 3.87 3.70 -10.78
CA PHE A 223 4.27 2.99 -9.60
C PHE A 223 4.45 4.08 -8.58
N LYS A 224 3.68 4.04 -7.50
CA LYS A 224 3.79 5.00 -6.42
C LYS A 224 3.47 4.31 -5.12
N HIS A 225 4.42 4.39 -4.19
CA HIS A 225 4.31 3.82 -2.88
C HIS A 225 4.79 4.82 -1.84
N ASN A 226 4.03 4.94 -0.76
CA ASN A 226 4.38 5.82 0.35
C ASN A 226 4.80 5.00 1.56
N TYR A 227 5.95 5.34 2.12
CA TYR A 227 6.52 4.71 3.31
C TYR A 227 6.66 5.73 4.42
N ILE A 228 6.47 5.31 5.67
CA ILE A 228 6.79 6.11 6.84
C ILE A 228 8.06 5.54 7.47
N ILE A 229 9.06 6.41 7.58
CA ILE A 229 10.37 6.12 8.17
C ILE A 229 10.46 6.78 9.54
N TYR A 230 11.02 6.09 10.52
CA TYR A 230 11.09 6.58 11.90
C TYR A 230 12.51 6.92 12.37
N ASP A 231 13.53 6.37 11.72
CA ASP A 231 14.93 6.62 12.07
C ASP A 231 15.65 7.40 10.97
N THR A 232 16.28 8.50 11.37
CA THR A 232 17.15 9.32 10.53
C THR A 232 18.24 8.53 9.81
N SER A 233 18.76 7.46 10.42
CA SER A 233 19.83 6.65 9.83
C SER A 233 19.36 5.80 8.64
N GLN A 234 18.05 5.71 8.40
CA GLN A 234 17.46 5.01 7.27
C GLN A 234 17.35 5.87 6.01
N ILE A 235 17.64 7.18 6.07
CA ILE A 235 17.57 8.08 4.90
C ILE A 235 18.95 8.70 4.67
N LEU A 236 19.52 8.45 3.49
CA LEU A 236 20.77 9.06 3.05
C LEU A 236 20.51 9.98 1.87
N ALA A 237 20.68 11.28 2.06
CA ALA A 237 20.69 12.24 0.96
C ALA A 237 21.97 12.06 0.13
N ARG A 238 21.82 11.68 -1.14
CA ARG A 238 22.95 11.39 -2.05
C ARG A 238 23.26 12.56 -2.96
N TYR A 239 22.22 13.08 -3.62
CA TYR A 239 22.35 14.22 -4.52
C TYR A 239 21.35 15.31 -4.17
N LEU A 240 21.77 16.56 -4.32
CA LEU A 240 20.87 17.70 -4.52
C LEU A 240 20.83 17.96 -6.03
N ILE A 241 19.65 18.04 -6.61
CA ILE A 241 19.47 18.26 -8.05
C ILE A 241 18.57 19.46 -8.32
N GLN A 242 18.88 20.16 -9.40
CA GLN A 242 18.01 21.16 -10.01
C GLN A 242 17.74 20.78 -11.46
N PHE A 243 16.48 20.86 -11.86
CA PHE A 243 16.07 20.51 -13.22
C PHE A 243 14.99 21.46 -13.73
N GLU A 244 14.95 21.64 -15.04
CA GLU A 244 13.88 22.38 -15.70
C GLU A 244 12.84 21.45 -16.31
N PHE A 245 11.61 21.91 -16.33
CA PHE A 245 10.56 21.36 -17.15
C PHE A 245 10.16 22.37 -18.23
N ASP A 246 10.27 21.96 -19.50
CA ASP A 246 9.86 22.78 -20.64
C ASP A 246 8.57 22.23 -21.29
N PRO A 247 7.41 22.84 -21.02
CA PRO A 247 6.14 22.38 -21.61
C PRO A 247 6.09 22.54 -23.14
N GLY A 248 6.89 23.45 -23.71
CA GLY A 248 6.97 23.68 -25.15
C GLY A 248 7.93 22.74 -25.87
N ALA A 249 8.72 21.94 -25.15
CA ALA A 249 9.65 21.00 -25.75
C ALA A 249 8.93 19.79 -26.39
N GLU A 250 9.55 19.24 -27.44
CA GLU A 250 9.08 18.02 -28.10
C GLU A 250 9.17 16.82 -27.13
N GLU A 251 8.07 16.08 -26.99
CA GLU A 251 8.03 14.89 -26.14
C GLU A 251 8.50 13.66 -26.92
N SER A 252 9.76 13.30 -26.74
CA SER A 252 10.38 12.17 -27.45
C SER A 252 9.95 10.79 -26.94
N PHE A 253 9.37 10.69 -25.74
CA PHE A 253 8.87 9.42 -25.20
C PHE A 253 7.45 9.06 -25.67
N ALA A 254 6.73 10.00 -26.27
CA ALA A 254 5.38 9.77 -26.72
C ALA A 254 5.37 8.87 -27.96
N LEU A 255 4.68 7.73 -27.86
CA LEU A 255 4.38 6.90 -29.02
C LEU A 255 3.34 7.63 -29.90
N PRO A 256 3.54 7.68 -31.23
CA PRO A 256 2.61 8.37 -32.11
C PRO A 256 1.22 7.72 -32.09
N LEU A 257 0.19 8.55 -32.23
CA LEU A 257 -1.17 8.08 -32.46
C LEU A 257 -1.30 7.50 -33.87
N CYS A 258 -2.30 6.64 -34.05
CA CYS A 258 -2.65 6.06 -35.34
C CYS A 258 -3.02 7.17 -36.34
N ASP A 259 -2.31 7.22 -37.47
CA ASP A 259 -2.52 8.22 -38.52
C ASP A 259 -3.96 8.20 -39.07
N ASN A 260 -4.63 7.04 -39.03
CA ASN A 260 -6.00 6.87 -39.52
C ASN A 260 -7.10 7.23 -38.52
N CYS A 261 -7.04 6.74 -37.29
CA CYS A 261 -8.11 7.00 -36.31
C CYS A 261 -7.80 8.13 -35.33
N GLN A 262 -6.53 8.54 -35.21
CA GLN A 262 -6.04 9.54 -34.25
C GLN A 262 -6.41 9.27 -32.78
N ASN A 263 -6.96 8.10 -32.46
CA ASN A 263 -7.50 7.79 -31.13
C ASN A 263 -6.73 6.68 -30.41
N ASP A 264 -6.31 5.64 -31.13
CA ASP A 264 -5.52 4.55 -30.56
C ASP A 264 -4.02 4.75 -30.86
N VAL A 265 -3.14 4.19 -30.02
CA VAL A 265 -1.69 4.17 -30.23
C VAL A 265 -1.32 3.43 -31.51
N ALA A 266 -0.39 3.96 -32.29
CA ALA A 266 0.18 3.22 -33.41
C ALA A 266 1.09 2.10 -32.88
N THR A 267 0.87 0.89 -33.38
CA THR A 267 1.71 -0.28 -33.04
C THR A 267 2.40 -0.85 -34.28
N ILE A 268 1.90 -0.51 -35.47
CA ILE A 268 2.34 -1.05 -36.76
C ILE A 268 2.73 0.10 -37.68
N TYR A 269 3.78 -0.10 -38.45
CA TYR A 269 4.19 0.78 -39.54
C TYR A 269 4.02 0.07 -40.89
N CYS A 270 3.36 0.73 -41.84
CA CYS A 270 3.24 0.29 -43.22
C CYS A 270 4.19 1.15 -44.09
N PRO A 271 5.32 0.60 -44.59
CA PRO A 271 6.23 1.33 -45.44
C PRO A 271 5.62 1.75 -46.78
N SER A 272 4.70 0.94 -47.32
CA SER A 272 4.03 1.22 -48.61
C SER A 272 3.15 2.46 -48.55
N ASP A 273 2.45 2.65 -47.42
CA ASP A 273 1.55 3.80 -47.21
C ASP A 273 2.23 4.92 -46.40
N THR A 274 3.47 4.72 -45.95
CA THR A 274 4.18 5.60 -45.01
C THR A 274 3.33 5.95 -43.79
N ALA A 275 2.55 4.99 -43.30
CA ALA A 275 1.51 5.21 -42.30
C ALA A 275 1.78 4.41 -41.01
N ARG A 276 1.58 5.06 -39.87
CA ARG A 276 1.64 4.48 -38.53
C ARG A 276 0.22 4.21 -38.06
N ILE A 277 -0.13 2.97 -37.78
CA ILE A 277 -1.52 2.57 -37.52
C ILE A 277 -1.63 1.67 -36.29
N CYS A 278 -2.79 1.71 -35.63
CA CYS A 278 -3.14 0.80 -34.56
C CYS A 278 -3.59 -0.56 -35.12
N ALA A 279 -3.56 -1.60 -34.28
CA ALA A 279 -3.99 -2.95 -34.65
C ALA A 279 -5.43 -3.00 -35.24
N LYS A 280 -6.36 -2.18 -34.71
CA LYS A 280 -7.75 -2.10 -35.22
C LYS A 280 -7.81 -1.49 -36.62
N CYS A 281 -7.02 -0.45 -36.89
CA CYS A 281 -6.95 0.19 -38.21
C CYS A 281 -6.20 -0.67 -39.21
N ASP A 282 -5.19 -1.43 -38.78
CA ASP A 282 -4.48 -2.38 -39.62
C ASP A 282 -5.42 -3.40 -40.25
N VAL A 283 -6.22 -4.09 -39.44
CA VAL A 283 -7.21 -5.06 -39.94
C VAL A 283 -8.20 -4.40 -40.90
N ARG A 284 -8.72 -3.22 -40.56
CA ARG A 284 -9.69 -2.51 -41.40
C ARG A 284 -9.10 -2.04 -42.72
N LEU A 285 -7.89 -1.49 -42.75
CA LEU A 285 -7.32 -0.90 -43.95
C LEU A 285 -6.72 -1.98 -44.87
N HIS A 286 -6.02 -2.94 -44.30
CA HIS A 286 -5.29 -3.96 -45.07
C HIS A 286 -6.15 -5.19 -45.42
N SER A 287 -7.38 -5.31 -44.93
CA SER A 287 -8.32 -6.36 -45.36
C SER A 287 -9.28 -5.92 -46.47
N ASN A 288 -9.28 -4.63 -46.84
CA ASN A 288 -10.27 -4.09 -47.77
C ASN A 288 -10.09 -4.54 -49.22
N ASN A 289 -8.85 -4.70 -49.70
CA ASN A 289 -8.57 -5.08 -51.09
C ASN A 289 -7.30 -5.93 -51.21
N LYS A 290 -7.21 -6.77 -52.27
CA LYS A 290 -6.06 -7.66 -52.53
C LYS A 290 -4.71 -6.94 -52.74
N VAL A 291 -4.73 -5.64 -53.01
CA VAL A 291 -3.52 -4.82 -53.21
C VAL A 291 -2.95 -4.40 -51.85
N VAL A 292 -3.79 -3.79 -51.00
CA VAL A 292 -3.40 -3.35 -49.65
C VAL A 292 -3.12 -4.53 -48.72
N SER A 293 -3.76 -5.68 -48.93
CA SER A 293 -3.46 -6.90 -48.16
C SER A 293 -2.05 -7.45 -48.39
N ARG A 294 -1.37 -7.00 -49.44
CA ARG A 294 0.02 -7.38 -49.76
C ARG A 294 1.04 -6.38 -49.23
N HIS A 295 0.61 -5.28 -48.60
CA HIS A 295 1.53 -4.33 -47.99
C HIS A 295 2.34 -5.03 -46.89
N ILE A 296 3.65 -4.78 -46.88
CA ILE A 296 4.54 -5.24 -45.82
C ILE A 296 4.20 -4.41 -44.58
N ARG A 297 4.05 -5.08 -43.44
CA ARG A 297 3.71 -4.46 -42.17
C ARG A 297 4.72 -4.91 -41.15
N VAL A 298 5.36 -3.93 -40.52
CA VAL A 298 6.38 -4.17 -39.51
C VAL A 298 5.94 -3.54 -38.19
N PRO A 299 6.38 -4.05 -37.03
CA PRO A 299 6.23 -3.36 -35.76
C PRO A 299 6.74 -1.92 -35.84
N LEU A 300 6.12 -0.99 -35.11
CA LEU A 300 6.53 0.42 -35.11
C LEU A 300 8.00 0.63 -34.70
N SER A 301 8.56 -0.29 -33.90
CA SER A 301 9.98 -0.29 -33.51
C SER A 301 10.97 -0.44 -34.68
N GLU A 302 10.52 -1.01 -35.80
CA GLU A 302 11.31 -1.20 -37.03
C GLU A 302 11.15 -0.03 -38.02
N MET A 303 10.37 1.00 -37.67
CA MET A 303 10.25 2.20 -38.50
C MET A 303 11.60 2.91 -38.61
N PRO A 304 12.06 3.27 -39.83
CA PRO A 304 13.31 4.01 -40.02
C PRO A 304 13.27 5.34 -39.25
N ARG A 305 14.18 5.51 -38.28
CA ARG A 305 14.28 6.75 -37.50
C ARG A 305 15.35 7.68 -38.10
N PRO A 306 15.12 9.00 -38.14
CA PRO A 306 16.13 9.95 -38.59
C PRO A 306 17.33 9.94 -37.64
N TYR A 307 18.53 10.18 -38.19
CA TYR A 307 19.73 10.27 -37.36
C TYR A 307 19.69 11.51 -36.47
N THR A 308 19.96 11.30 -35.17
CA THR A 308 20.06 12.38 -34.20
C THR A 308 21.30 13.24 -34.47
N LYS A 309 21.16 14.56 -34.36
CA LYS A 309 22.26 15.51 -34.49
C LYS A 309 23.20 15.42 -33.29
N CYS A 310 24.49 15.62 -33.52
CA CYS A 310 25.50 15.58 -32.48
C CYS A 310 25.35 16.77 -31.52
N LYS A 311 25.34 16.50 -30.21
CA LYS A 311 25.27 17.53 -29.15
C LYS A 311 26.39 18.57 -29.28
N LEU A 312 27.60 18.12 -29.64
CA LEU A 312 28.79 18.98 -29.79
C LEU A 312 28.87 19.63 -31.19
N HIS A 313 28.41 18.92 -32.22
CA HIS A 313 28.52 19.33 -33.61
C HIS A 313 27.14 19.36 -34.28
N GLN A 314 26.38 20.45 -34.08
CA GLN A 314 24.98 20.56 -34.53
C GLN A 314 24.77 20.36 -36.04
N THR A 315 25.82 20.50 -36.86
CA THR A 315 25.79 20.30 -38.32
C THR A 315 25.99 18.84 -38.74
N LYS A 316 26.34 17.94 -37.81
CA LYS A 316 26.65 16.53 -38.08
C LYS A 316 25.72 15.63 -37.27
N SER A 317 25.34 14.51 -37.85
CA SER A 317 24.59 13.44 -37.18
C SER A 317 25.52 12.40 -36.57
N TYR A 318 25.03 11.75 -35.53
CA TYR A 318 25.63 10.53 -35.01
C TYR A 318 25.47 9.41 -36.04
N HIS A 319 26.56 8.70 -36.32
CA HIS A 319 26.57 7.57 -37.27
C HIS A 319 27.27 6.33 -36.72
N MET A 320 28.21 6.52 -35.80
CA MET A 320 28.97 5.45 -35.16
C MET A 320 28.65 5.42 -33.66
N PHE A 321 28.81 4.27 -33.04
CA PHE A 321 28.70 4.05 -31.61
C PHE A 321 30.04 3.54 -31.11
N CYS A 322 30.54 4.14 -30.04
CA CYS A 322 31.73 3.66 -29.37
C CYS A 322 31.34 2.63 -28.32
N THR A 323 31.86 1.40 -28.43
CA THR A 323 31.58 0.33 -27.46
C THR A 323 32.39 0.45 -26.17
N VAL A 324 33.44 1.27 -26.15
CA VAL A 324 34.30 1.48 -24.98
C VAL A 324 33.77 2.60 -24.09
N CYS A 325 33.28 3.68 -24.69
CA CYS A 325 32.71 4.83 -23.98
C CYS A 325 31.18 4.84 -23.97
N GLU A 326 30.53 3.80 -24.51
CA GLU A 326 29.07 3.64 -24.56
C GLU A 326 28.30 4.86 -25.09
N THR A 327 28.94 5.64 -25.98
CA THR A 327 28.40 6.91 -26.48
C THR A 327 28.31 6.94 -28.01
N PRO A 328 27.24 7.56 -28.56
CA PRO A 328 27.16 7.79 -30.00
C PRO A 328 28.14 8.89 -30.41
N ILE A 329 28.82 8.70 -31.54
CA ILE A 329 29.81 9.62 -32.08
C ILE A 329 29.48 10.01 -33.52
N CYS A 330 29.74 11.29 -33.84
CA CYS A 330 29.70 11.78 -35.21
C CYS A 330 31.10 11.70 -35.83
N GLN A 331 31.18 11.93 -37.14
CA GLN A 331 32.43 11.88 -37.89
C GLN A 331 33.52 12.85 -37.38
N LEU A 332 33.14 13.96 -36.73
CA LEU A 332 34.10 14.89 -36.14
C LEU A 332 34.51 14.50 -34.71
N CYS A 333 33.64 13.78 -34.00
CA CYS A 333 33.95 13.28 -32.67
C CYS A 333 34.93 12.11 -32.72
N SER A 334 34.90 11.29 -33.79
CA SER A 334 35.79 10.13 -33.91
C SER A 334 37.27 10.52 -33.88
N SER A 335 37.67 11.62 -34.53
CA SER A 335 39.08 12.04 -34.60
C SER A 335 39.64 12.67 -33.33
N ASN A 336 38.77 13.13 -32.42
CA ASN A 336 39.16 13.77 -31.16
C ASN A 336 38.72 12.93 -29.95
N HIS A 337 38.43 11.65 -30.14
CA HIS A 337 37.93 10.78 -29.09
C HIS A 337 39.05 10.25 -28.20
N ILE A 338 38.76 10.11 -26.90
CA ILE A 338 39.76 9.97 -25.83
C ILE A 338 40.63 8.70 -25.97
N HIS A 339 40.20 7.69 -26.72
CA HIS A 339 40.91 6.41 -26.89
C HIS A 339 41.24 6.04 -28.35
N ASP A 340 41.28 7.00 -29.27
CA ASP A 340 41.54 6.80 -30.71
C ASP A 340 42.92 6.14 -31.01
N ASN A 341 43.81 6.06 -30.01
CA ASN A 341 45.13 5.41 -30.13
C ASN A 341 45.13 3.87 -30.04
N ARG A 342 43.98 3.19 -29.88
CA ARG A 342 43.91 1.71 -29.77
C ARG A 342 43.09 0.99 -30.85
N GLY A 343 42.93 1.60 -32.02
CA GLY A 343 42.51 0.91 -33.24
C GLY A 343 41.02 1.04 -33.60
N GLN A 344 40.75 0.89 -34.89
CA GLN A 344 39.43 1.04 -35.54
C GLN A 344 38.34 0.08 -35.03
N ASP A 345 38.68 -0.91 -34.21
CA ASP A 345 37.78 -1.97 -33.75
C ASP A 345 36.81 -1.55 -32.62
N SER A 346 36.90 -0.30 -32.14
CA SER A 346 36.05 0.19 -31.04
C SER A 346 34.79 0.93 -31.52
N PHE A 347 34.67 1.19 -32.82
CA PHE A 347 33.54 1.93 -33.40
C PHE A 347 32.72 1.02 -34.31
N ILE A 348 31.44 0.88 -33.99
CA ILE A 348 30.47 0.15 -34.81
C ILE A 348 29.39 1.10 -35.35
N PRO A 349 28.77 0.82 -36.50
CA PRO A 349 27.62 1.60 -36.96
C PRO A 349 26.49 1.58 -35.92
N ILE A 350 25.81 2.71 -35.71
CA ILE A 350 24.69 2.80 -34.76
C ILE A 350 23.58 1.83 -35.11
N SER A 351 23.32 1.59 -36.39
CA SER A 351 22.33 0.61 -36.84
C SER A 351 22.66 -0.80 -36.31
N THR A 352 23.91 -1.22 -36.42
CA THR A 352 24.38 -2.52 -35.93
C THR A 352 24.32 -2.61 -34.41
N ALA A 353 24.72 -1.53 -33.71
CA ALA A 353 24.61 -1.46 -32.25
C ALA A 353 23.14 -1.57 -31.80
N TYR A 354 22.25 -0.84 -32.45
CA TYR A 354 20.82 -0.84 -32.17
C TYR A 354 20.18 -2.20 -32.42
N GLU A 355 20.45 -2.82 -33.58
CA GLU A 355 19.95 -4.17 -33.90
C GLU A 355 20.44 -5.20 -32.88
N ALA A 356 21.70 -5.13 -32.45
CA ALA A 356 22.24 -6.01 -31.43
C ALA A 356 21.52 -5.84 -30.08
N VAL A 357 21.27 -4.59 -29.65
CA VAL A 357 20.53 -4.32 -28.40
C VAL A 357 19.09 -4.75 -28.50
N VAL A 358 18.40 -4.51 -29.62
CA VAL A 358 17.00 -4.92 -29.82
C VAL A 358 16.89 -6.45 -29.88
N HIS A 359 17.81 -7.12 -30.58
CA HIS A 359 17.86 -8.57 -30.61
C HIS A 359 18.16 -9.16 -29.22
N ASN A 360 19.09 -8.56 -28.47
CA ASN A 360 19.35 -8.94 -27.09
C ASN A 360 18.13 -8.67 -26.21
N LEU A 361 17.42 -7.55 -26.35
CA LEU A 361 16.18 -7.30 -25.59
C LEU A 361 15.10 -8.37 -25.87
N ALA A 362 14.99 -8.83 -27.13
CA ALA A 362 14.02 -9.83 -27.55
C ALA A 362 14.42 -11.28 -27.18
N SER A 363 15.72 -11.59 -27.13
CA SER A 363 16.26 -12.93 -26.83
C SER A 363 16.72 -13.10 -25.38
N THR A 364 17.04 -11.98 -24.73
CA THR A 364 17.60 -11.79 -23.40
C THR A 364 16.65 -10.89 -22.62
N THR A 365 15.35 -11.21 -22.59
CA THR A 365 14.58 -10.87 -21.39
C THR A 365 15.33 -11.57 -20.26
N ASP A 366 16.18 -10.80 -19.58
CA ASP A 366 17.23 -11.25 -18.67
C ASP A 366 16.74 -12.47 -17.93
N THR A 367 17.36 -13.63 -18.18
CA THR A 367 16.99 -14.86 -17.48
C THR A 367 16.98 -14.63 -15.98
N ALA A 368 17.88 -13.79 -15.47
CA ALA A 368 17.92 -13.33 -14.09
C ALA A 368 16.73 -12.46 -13.67
N LEU A 369 16.29 -11.48 -14.47
CA LEU A 369 15.13 -10.64 -14.14
C LEU A 369 13.81 -11.41 -14.23
N GLU A 370 13.65 -12.24 -15.26
CA GLU A 370 12.48 -13.12 -15.39
C GLU A 370 12.46 -14.20 -14.31
N GLN A 371 13.62 -14.77 -13.97
CA GLN A 371 13.74 -15.64 -12.80
C GLN A 371 13.36 -14.89 -11.52
N ARG A 372 13.84 -13.65 -11.33
CA ARG A 372 13.50 -12.86 -10.15
C ARG A 372 12.01 -12.54 -10.07
N LYS A 373 11.38 -12.18 -11.20
CA LYS A 373 9.92 -12.01 -11.27
C LYS A 373 9.20 -13.29 -10.88
N LYS A 374 9.65 -14.44 -11.40
CA LYS A 374 9.08 -15.75 -11.07
C LYS A 374 9.22 -16.08 -9.59
N GLU A 375 10.38 -15.86 -8.99
CA GLU A 375 10.61 -16.01 -7.55
C GLU A 375 9.65 -15.12 -6.74
N LEU A 376 9.47 -13.86 -7.14
CA LEU A 376 8.52 -12.95 -6.49
C LEU A 376 7.07 -13.46 -6.60
N TYR A 377 6.66 -13.98 -7.75
CA TYR A 377 5.34 -14.60 -7.92
C TYR A 377 5.16 -15.84 -7.05
N GLU A 378 6.20 -16.67 -6.90
CA GLU A 378 6.18 -17.84 -6.02
C GLU A 378 6.06 -17.42 -4.54
N ILE A 379 6.85 -16.44 -4.09
CA ILE A 379 6.77 -15.88 -2.74
C ILE A 379 5.38 -15.29 -2.46
N LEU A 380 4.80 -14.52 -3.40
CA LEU A 380 3.46 -13.95 -3.24
C LEU A 380 2.40 -15.05 -3.08
N LYS A 381 2.54 -16.15 -3.82
CA LYS A 381 1.64 -17.30 -3.71
C LYS A 381 1.77 -17.99 -2.35
N GLU A 382 2.99 -18.15 -1.84
CA GLU A 382 3.24 -18.72 -0.51
C GLU A 382 2.65 -17.84 0.60
N VAL A 383 2.84 -16.52 0.52
CA VAL A 383 2.28 -15.57 1.51
C VAL A 383 0.75 -15.62 1.52
N GLU A 384 0.10 -15.65 0.35
CA GLU A 384 -1.36 -15.75 0.29
C GLU A 384 -1.85 -17.09 0.87
N ALA A 385 -1.13 -18.19 0.65
CA ALA A 385 -1.45 -19.48 1.24
C ALA A 385 -1.38 -19.45 2.78
N VAL A 386 -0.31 -18.87 3.35
CA VAL A 386 -0.16 -18.70 4.81
C VAL A 386 -1.27 -17.82 5.37
N LYS A 387 -1.62 -16.73 4.69
CA LYS A 387 -2.72 -15.85 5.08
C LYS A 387 -4.06 -16.60 5.12
N THR A 388 -4.34 -17.42 4.11
CA THR A 388 -5.56 -18.26 4.11
C THR A 388 -5.57 -19.26 5.26
N GLU A 389 -4.45 -19.93 5.54
CA GLU A 389 -4.32 -20.88 6.65
C GLU A 389 -4.54 -20.21 8.02
N VAL A 390 -3.96 -19.03 8.23
CA VAL A 390 -4.14 -18.26 9.48
C VAL A 390 -5.61 -17.84 9.65
N SER A 391 -6.27 -17.41 8.56
CA SER A 391 -7.69 -17.05 8.59
C SER A 391 -8.59 -18.25 8.94
N GLU A 392 -8.33 -19.41 8.34
CA GLU A 392 -9.07 -20.64 8.63
C GLU A 392 -8.86 -21.10 10.09
N ASN A 393 -7.63 -21.02 10.59
CA ASN A 393 -7.31 -21.33 11.98
C ASN A 393 -8.07 -20.38 12.94
N CYS A 394 -8.07 -19.07 12.66
CA CYS A 394 -8.79 -18.09 13.46
C CYS A 394 -10.29 -18.41 13.54
N GLN A 395 -10.92 -18.71 12.40
CA GLN A 395 -12.34 -19.10 12.36
C GLN A 395 -12.61 -20.39 13.14
N SER A 396 -11.72 -21.37 13.05
CA SER A 396 -11.83 -22.63 13.81
C SER A 396 -11.72 -22.42 15.31
N VAL A 397 -10.77 -21.58 15.77
CA VAL A 397 -10.62 -21.24 17.19
C VAL A 397 -11.82 -20.45 17.70
N GLU A 398 -12.33 -19.50 16.90
CA GLU A 398 -13.53 -18.74 17.24
C GLU A 398 -14.75 -19.65 17.43
N ALA A 399 -14.97 -20.60 16.51
CA ALA A 399 -16.04 -21.58 16.64
C ALA A 399 -15.92 -22.43 17.92
N GLN A 400 -14.71 -22.87 18.26
CA GLN A 400 -14.45 -23.62 19.49
C GLN A 400 -14.73 -22.78 20.76
N CYS A 401 -14.43 -21.47 20.73
CA CYS A 401 -14.76 -20.57 21.83
C CYS A 401 -16.27 -20.46 22.04
N TYR A 402 -17.05 -20.28 20.95
CA TYR A 402 -18.51 -20.24 21.04
C TYR A 402 -19.10 -21.55 21.55
N GLU A 403 -18.63 -22.70 21.07
CA GLU A 403 -19.11 -24.02 21.52
C GLU A 403 -18.88 -24.22 23.04
N LYS A 404 -17.69 -23.85 23.54
CA LYS A 404 -17.40 -23.93 24.98
C LYS A 404 -18.28 -22.99 25.81
N LEU A 405 -18.51 -21.77 25.33
CA LEU A 405 -19.36 -20.80 26.01
C LEU A 405 -20.81 -21.27 26.04
N GLU A 406 -21.32 -21.79 24.93
CA GLU A 406 -22.68 -22.35 24.84
C GLU A 406 -22.86 -23.56 25.76
N SER A 407 -21.87 -24.46 25.81
CA SER A 407 -21.87 -25.59 26.74
C SER A 407 -21.89 -25.14 28.21
N ALA A 408 -21.07 -24.14 28.57
CA ALA A 408 -21.05 -23.59 29.92
C ALA A 408 -22.39 -22.94 30.32
N LEU A 409 -23.00 -22.17 29.41
CA LEU A 409 -24.32 -21.57 29.62
C LEU A 409 -25.42 -22.62 29.75
N SER A 410 -25.38 -23.68 28.94
CA SER A 410 -26.33 -24.79 29.03
C SER A 410 -26.22 -25.51 30.38
N ASN A 411 -25.00 -25.77 30.86
CA ASN A 411 -24.77 -26.37 32.17
C ASN A 411 -25.25 -25.46 33.32
N LEU A 412 -25.02 -24.15 33.21
CA LEU A 412 -25.54 -23.17 34.17
C LEU A 412 -27.07 -23.20 34.22
N ASN A 413 -27.74 -23.14 33.06
CA ASN A 413 -29.21 -23.17 32.98
C ASN A 413 -29.76 -24.47 33.58
N ASN A 414 -29.19 -25.62 33.22
CA ASN A 414 -29.60 -26.91 33.80
C ASN A 414 -29.42 -26.94 35.32
N PHE A 415 -28.34 -26.37 35.85
CA PHE A 415 -28.11 -26.31 37.29
C PHE A 415 -29.12 -25.40 38.01
N VAL A 416 -29.41 -24.23 37.42
CA VAL A 416 -30.42 -23.29 37.93
C VAL A 416 -31.80 -23.95 37.92
N ASP A 417 -32.19 -24.59 36.83
CA ASP A 417 -33.49 -25.27 36.71
C ASP A 417 -33.65 -26.39 37.74
N ASN A 418 -32.63 -27.23 37.93
CA ASN A 418 -32.63 -28.28 38.94
C ASN A 418 -32.75 -27.71 40.36
N SER A 419 -32.02 -26.64 40.66
CA SER A 419 -32.06 -25.98 41.97
C SER A 419 -33.42 -25.35 42.25
N LEU A 420 -33.99 -24.67 41.25
CA LEU A 420 -35.34 -24.11 41.33
C LEU A 420 -36.40 -25.21 41.51
N GLN A 421 -36.26 -26.34 40.83
CA GLN A 421 -37.19 -27.46 40.96
C GLN A 421 -37.24 -27.98 42.41
N VAL A 422 -36.10 -28.15 43.06
CA VAL A 422 -36.04 -28.58 44.47
C VAL A 422 -36.76 -27.57 45.39
N VAL A 423 -36.52 -26.27 45.17
CA VAL A 423 -37.21 -25.20 45.90
C VAL A 423 -38.72 -25.25 45.70
N PHE A 424 -39.18 -25.41 44.46
CA PHE A 424 -40.61 -25.49 44.12
C PHE A 424 -41.27 -26.72 44.72
N THR A 425 -40.60 -27.87 44.72
CA THR A 425 -41.10 -29.10 45.37
C THR A 425 -41.28 -28.86 46.87
N GLN A 426 -40.29 -28.27 47.54
CA GLN A 426 -40.40 -27.96 48.97
C GLN A 426 -41.49 -26.94 49.27
N GLN A 427 -41.62 -25.90 48.44
CA GLN A 427 -42.70 -24.91 48.56
C GLN A 427 -44.08 -25.57 48.44
N THR A 428 -44.23 -26.51 47.50
CA THR A 428 -45.49 -27.21 47.27
C THR A 428 -45.85 -28.12 48.44
N GLU A 429 -44.88 -28.85 49.00
CA GLU A 429 -45.11 -29.70 50.16
C GLU A 429 -45.45 -28.87 51.41
N ASN A 430 -44.74 -27.76 51.65
CA ASN A 430 -45.07 -26.85 52.75
C ASN A 430 -46.48 -26.26 52.61
N LYS A 431 -46.90 -25.90 51.38
CA LYS A 431 -48.29 -25.46 51.10
C LYS A 431 -49.30 -26.56 51.37
N ARG A 432 -48.99 -27.82 50.99
CA ARG A 432 -49.85 -28.99 51.26
C ARG A 432 -50.06 -29.16 52.78
N GLN A 433 -48.98 -29.12 53.56
CA GLN A 433 -49.04 -29.24 55.03
C GLN A 433 -49.87 -28.11 55.66
N LEU A 434 -49.66 -26.87 55.22
CA LEU A 434 -50.45 -25.73 55.70
C LEU A 434 -51.94 -25.89 55.38
N ASN A 435 -52.28 -26.34 54.17
CA ASN A 435 -53.66 -26.59 53.77
C ASN A 435 -54.31 -27.71 54.58
N GLU A 436 -53.56 -28.78 54.91
CA GLU A 436 -54.03 -29.88 55.75
C GLU A 436 -54.36 -29.42 57.17
N ILE A 437 -53.48 -28.61 57.78
CA ILE A 437 -53.72 -28.01 59.10
C ILE A 437 -54.95 -27.10 59.04
N ASN A 438 -54.99 -26.17 58.08
CA ASN A 438 -56.11 -25.26 57.93
C ASN A 438 -57.43 -26.01 57.75
N TRP A 439 -57.46 -27.04 56.91
CA TRP A 439 -58.63 -27.89 56.70
C TRP A 439 -59.10 -28.54 58.01
N SER A 440 -58.18 -29.11 58.79
CA SER A 440 -58.53 -29.75 60.06
C SER A 440 -59.09 -28.77 61.09
N GLU A 441 -58.50 -27.58 61.21
CA GLU A 441 -58.95 -26.55 62.15
C GLU A 441 -60.33 -26.01 61.76
N HIS A 442 -60.55 -25.72 60.47
CA HIS A 442 -61.86 -25.28 59.98
C HIS A 442 -62.94 -26.34 60.19
N PHE A 443 -62.62 -27.62 60.01
CA PHE A 443 -63.57 -28.71 60.23
C PHE A 443 -64.03 -28.80 61.70
N VAL A 444 -63.13 -28.54 62.64
CA VAL A 444 -63.44 -28.58 64.07
C VAL A 444 -64.26 -27.37 64.52
N ASP A 445 -64.02 -26.20 63.94
CA ASP A 445 -64.88 -25.03 64.12
C ASP A 445 -66.29 -25.28 63.56
N HIS A 446 -66.41 -25.97 62.43
CA HIS A 446 -67.72 -26.39 61.91
C HIS A 446 -68.43 -27.37 62.86
N MET A 447 -67.69 -28.35 63.40
CA MET A 447 -68.23 -29.29 64.39
C MET A 447 -68.71 -28.60 65.67
N ARG A 448 -68.05 -27.52 66.11
CA ARG A 448 -68.48 -26.72 67.28
C ARG A 448 -69.89 -26.16 67.11
N ASN A 449 -70.25 -25.77 65.89
CA ASN A 449 -71.55 -25.14 65.60
C ASN A 449 -72.66 -26.15 65.28
N THR A 450 -72.33 -27.42 65.03
CA THR A 450 -73.28 -28.43 64.52
C THR A 450 -73.55 -29.58 65.49
N LEU A 451 -72.58 -29.95 66.35
CA LEU A 451 -72.72 -31.07 67.28
C LEU A 451 -73.25 -30.64 68.65
N MET A 452 -73.93 -31.56 69.34
CA MET A 452 -74.31 -31.40 70.74
C MET A 452 -73.05 -31.38 71.64
N PRO A 453 -73.08 -30.71 72.81
CA PRO A 453 -71.87 -30.49 73.62
C PRO A 453 -71.08 -31.75 73.99
N ALA A 454 -71.77 -32.86 74.29
CA ALA A 454 -71.12 -34.12 74.66
C ALA A 454 -70.38 -34.78 73.48
N ASP A 455 -70.95 -34.70 72.27
CA ASP A 455 -70.35 -35.25 71.05
C ASP A 455 -69.20 -34.37 70.57
N TYR A 456 -69.33 -33.04 70.70
CA TYR A 456 -68.25 -32.09 70.40
C TYR A 456 -67.01 -32.35 71.28
N LEU A 457 -67.18 -32.53 72.59
CA LEU A 457 -66.05 -32.80 73.50
C LEU A 457 -65.28 -34.07 73.12
N ARG A 458 -65.98 -35.12 72.67
CA ARG A 458 -65.35 -36.36 72.18
C ARG A 458 -64.57 -36.13 70.88
N SER A 459 -65.14 -35.38 69.93
CA SER A 459 -64.46 -35.02 68.67
C SER A 459 -63.27 -34.08 68.89
N TRP A 460 -63.38 -33.13 69.83
CA TRP A 460 -62.30 -32.21 70.21
C TRP A 460 -61.08 -32.95 70.77
N LEU A 461 -61.28 -33.92 71.66
CA LEU A 461 -60.17 -34.73 72.19
C LEU A 461 -59.46 -35.54 71.09
N ARG A 462 -60.17 -35.94 70.03
CA ARG A 462 -59.56 -36.58 68.86
C ARG A 462 -58.80 -35.57 68.01
N HIS A 463 -59.33 -34.36 67.85
CA HIS A 463 -58.63 -33.27 67.15
C HIS A 463 -57.36 -32.82 67.88
N CYS A 464 -57.35 -32.75 69.21
CA CYS A 464 -56.13 -32.46 69.98
C CYS A 464 -55.02 -33.46 69.65
N LYS A 465 -55.33 -34.76 69.57
CA LYS A 465 -54.36 -35.78 69.16
C LYS A 465 -53.86 -35.57 67.73
N LEU A 466 -54.72 -35.10 66.83
CA LEU A 466 -54.33 -34.77 65.45
C LEU A 466 -53.42 -33.52 65.40
N ARG A 467 -53.68 -32.51 66.23
CA ARG A 467 -52.81 -31.33 66.37
C ARG A 467 -51.44 -31.69 66.92
N ASP A 468 -51.38 -32.60 67.89
CA ASP A 468 -50.11 -33.12 68.41
C ASP A 468 -49.32 -33.80 67.28
N GLN A 469 -49.97 -34.63 66.44
CA GLN A 469 -49.35 -35.25 65.26
C GLN A 469 -48.82 -34.23 64.24
N PHE A 470 -49.56 -33.14 63.97
CA PHE A 470 -49.07 -32.08 63.08
C PHE A 470 -47.87 -31.33 63.67
N SER A 471 -47.82 -31.16 64.99
CA SER A 471 -46.69 -30.50 65.66
C SER A 471 -45.42 -31.36 65.63
N GLU A 472 -45.56 -32.69 65.75
CA GLU A 472 -44.47 -33.66 65.66
C GLU A 472 -43.94 -33.83 64.22
N ASN A 473 -44.82 -33.68 63.22
CA ASN A 473 -44.47 -33.74 61.79
C ASN A 473 -43.89 -32.42 61.23
N SER A 474 -43.54 -31.45 62.08
CA SER A 474 -42.88 -30.22 61.64
C SER A 474 -41.52 -30.55 61.00
N SER A 475 -41.48 -30.50 59.67
CA SER A 475 -40.27 -30.77 58.90
C SER A 475 -39.13 -29.87 59.37
N ARG A 476 -37.98 -30.53 59.58
CA ARG A 476 -36.67 -29.98 59.96
C ARG A 476 -36.36 -28.67 59.23
N LYS A 477 -35.81 -27.72 59.99
CA LYS A 477 -35.21 -26.41 59.64
C LYS A 477 -35.28 -25.93 58.17
N PRO A 478 -35.60 -24.63 57.93
CA PRO A 478 -35.61 -24.08 56.58
C PRO A 478 -34.21 -24.06 55.97
N LEU A 479 -34.04 -24.79 54.85
CA LEU A 479 -33.07 -24.60 53.77
C LEU A 479 -31.66 -24.12 54.17
N GLU A 480 -30.97 -24.82 55.09
CA GLU A 480 -29.51 -24.67 55.27
C GLU A 480 -28.70 -25.34 54.13
N GLU A 481 -29.36 -26.09 53.22
CA GLU A 481 -28.69 -26.93 52.20
C GLU A 481 -28.75 -26.40 50.75
N LEU A 482 -29.32 -25.20 50.50
CA LEU A 482 -29.23 -24.58 49.17
C LEU A 482 -28.03 -23.65 49.14
N PHE A 483 -26.94 -24.08 48.51
CA PHE A 483 -25.80 -23.22 48.21
C PHE A 483 -26.18 -22.23 47.10
N PRO A 484 -26.32 -20.92 47.39
CA PRO A 484 -26.62 -19.92 46.36
C PRO A 484 -25.36 -19.46 45.59
N ASP A 485 -24.19 -19.99 45.91
CA ASP A 485 -22.92 -19.45 45.42
C ASP A 485 -22.43 -20.22 44.20
N ILE A 486 -22.98 -19.89 43.03
CA ILE A 486 -22.40 -20.31 41.76
C ILE A 486 -21.26 -19.34 41.42
N SER A 487 -20.03 -19.82 41.41
CA SER A 487 -18.85 -19.07 40.97
C SER A 487 -18.25 -19.73 39.72
N LEU A 488 -18.08 -18.95 38.66
CA LEU A 488 -17.33 -19.38 37.47
C LEU A 488 -15.87 -18.98 37.62
N GLU A 489 -15.01 -19.93 37.97
CA GLU A 489 -13.55 -19.75 37.98
C GLU A 489 -12.93 -20.43 36.74
N ALA A 490 -12.97 -19.75 35.59
CA ALA A 490 -12.31 -20.23 34.38
C ALA A 490 -11.62 -19.08 33.64
N GLU A 491 -10.32 -19.22 33.38
CA GLU A 491 -9.53 -18.28 32.59
C GLU A 491 -9.33 -18.84 31.17
N LEU A 492 -9.82 -18.13 30.15
CA LEU A 492 -9.65 -18.46 28.73
C LEU A 492 -8.46 -17.69 28.18
N SER A 493 -7.34 -18.38 27.95
CA SER A 493 -6.13 -17.79 27.34
C SER A 493 -5.96 -18.26 25.89
N ILE A 494 -5.87 -17.33 24.94
CA ILE A 494 -5.52 -17.61 23.54
C ILE A 494 -4.01 -17.46 23.39
N MET A 495 -3.34 -18.51 22.91
CA MET A 495 -1.90 -18.48 22.68
C MET A 495 -1.53 -19.28 21.43
N PRO A 496 -0.39 -18.96 20.77
CA PRO A 496 0.10 -19.75 19.66
C PRO A 496 0.30 -21.21 20.05
N LYS A 497 0.01 -22.13 19.13
CA LYS A 497 0.09 -23.58 19.37
C LYS A 497 1.48 -24.04 19.80
N GLU A 498 2.51 -23.37 19.29
CA GLU A 498 3.93 -23.60 19.61
C GLU A 498 4.28 -23.15 21.04
N THR A 499 3.71 -22.03 21.49
CA THR A 499 3.86 -21.56 22.87
C THR A 499 3.15 -22.50 23.83
N TYR A 500 1.97 -22.99 23.46
CA TYR A 500 1.23 -23.97 24.25
C TYR A 500 1.99 -25.29 24.40
N SER A 501 2.56 -25.83 23.32
CA SER A 501 3.32 -27.08 23.38
C SER A 501 4.62 -26.93 24.19
N HIS A 502 5.27 -25.77 24.12
CA HIS A 502 6.44 -25.48 24.95
C HIS A 502 6.08 -25.32 26.44
N LEU A 503 4.95 -24.69 26.77
CA LEU A 503 4.50 -24.56 28.15
C LEU A 503 4.12 -25.92 28.75
N GLN A 504 3.48 -26.79 27.97
CA GLN A 504 3.17 -28.16 28.38
C GLN A 504 4.42 -29.00 28.64
N SER A 505 5.50 -28.83 27.85
CA SER A 505 6.75 -29.56 28.07
C SER A 505 7.49 -29.07 29.32
N THR A 506 7.48 -27.77 29.61
CA THR A 506 8.10 -27.20 30.82
C THR A 506 7.33 -27.48 32.12
N LEU A 507 6.03 -27.77 32.05
CA LEU A 507 5.22 -28.18 33.21
C LEU A 507 5.37 -29.67 33.56
N HIS A 508 6.09 -30.45 32.76
CA HIS A 508 6.37 -31.87 32.98
C HIS A 508 7.84 -32.19 33.31
N THR A 509 8.64 -31.15 33.59
CA THR A 509 9.96 -31.22 34.23
C THR A 509 9.90 -30.55 35.58
#